data_AF-A0A4R6XL83-F1
#
_entry.id   AF-A0A4R6XL83-F1
#
_cell.length_a   1.000
_cell.length_b   1.000
_cell.length_c   1.000
_cell.angle_alpha   90.00
_cell.angle_beta   90.00
_cell.angle_gamma   90.00
#
_symmetry.space_group_name_H-M   'P 1'
#
loop_
_entity.id
_entity.type
_entity.pdbx_description
1 polymer ?
#
loop_
_entity_poly.entity_id
_entity_poly.type
_entity_poly.pdbx_seq_one_letter_code
_entity_poly.pdbx_strand_id
1 'polypeptide(L)'
;MLNRIISVVFLLLSVGSVSAQVTYTYQGTAFDQFDPPYTANSRVVGSIELADALPENSTLDLTNSIQGFSFTDGVATRDQSNSILCQFDVTTNSQGNIASWTLYIRQSDTAPTENQHTIDLFFGTPVPESVGFDASQGNVDCGTFAFGVAGSSSTANPNAWSGGPPQSVPTLSVLMMMLLSFLLATFGVLIIKK
;
A
#
# COMPACT_ATOMS: atom_id res chain seq x y z
N MET A 1 35.81 -48.81 -20.64
CA MET A 1 34.42 -48.69 -20.13
C MET A 1 34.36 -47.41 -19.29
N LEU A 2 34.61 -46.21 -19.84
CA LEU A 2 33.87 -45.47 -20.87
C LEU A 2 32.43 -45.13 -20.46
N ASN A 3 32.34 -44.02 -19.72
CA ASN A 3 31.32 -42.97 -19.80
C ASN A 3 29.89 -43.42 -20.14
N ARG A 4 29.14 -43.82 -19.12
CA ARG A 4 27.68 -43.82 -19.15
C ARG A 4 27.17 -43.37 -17.80
N ILE A 5 27.00 -42.07 -17.61
CA ILE A 5 25.96 -41.42 -16.80
C ILE A 5 26.01 -39.95 -17.22
N ILE A 6 25.24 -39.61 -18.25
CA ILE A 6 24.83 -38.22 -18.51
C ILE A 6 23.31 -38.24 -18.30
N SER A 7 22.88 -38.12 -17.04
CA SER A 7 21.48 -37.83 -16.73
C SER A 7 21.28 -36.33 -16.91
N VAL A 8 20.83 -35.93 -18.10
CA VAL A 8 20.39 -34.57 -18.38
C VAL A 8 19.02 -34.38 -17.71
N VAL A 9 19.02 -33.90 -16.47
CA VAL A 9 17.81 -33.40 -15.79
C VAL A 9 17.56 -31.98 -16.30
N PHE A 10 16.77 -31.85 -17.36
CA PHE A 10 16.26 -30.56 -17.83
C PHE A 10 15.01 -30.20 -17.01
N LEU A 11 15.22 -29.72 -15.78
CA LEU A 11 14.14 -29.17 -14.96
C LEU A 11 13.89 -27.73 -15.44
N LEU A 12 12.83 -27.55 -16.24
CA LEU A 12 12.30 -26.24 -16.63
C LEU A 12 11.84 -25.48 -15.37
N LEU A 13 12.74 -24.66 -14.82
CA LEU A 13 12.42 -23.66 -13.80
C LEU A 13 11.68 -22.51 -14.48
N SER A 14 10.35 -22.52 -14.37
CA SER A 14 9.53 -21.34 -14.60
C SER A 14 9.96 -20.27 -13.59
N VAL A 15 10.77 -19.31 -14.04
CA VAL A 15 11.12 -18.13 -13.26
C VAL A 15 9.86 -17.27 -13.25
N GLY A 16 9.06 -17.35 -12.18
CA GLY A 16 8.03 -16.35 -11.93
C GLY A 16 8.73 -15.02 -11.70
N SER A 17 8.48 -14.04 -12.57
CA SER A 17 8.86 -12.66 -12.30
C SER A 17 8.04 -12.18 -11.11
N VAL A 18 8.64 -12.09 -9.92
CA VAL A 18 8.05 -11.31 -8.83
C VAL A 18 8.24 -9.85 -9.23
N SER A 19 7.15 -9.19 -9.63
CA SER A 19 7.15 -7.73 -9.72
C SER A 19 7.37 -7.19 -8.31
N ALA A 20 8.40 -6.38 -8.10
CA ALA A 20 8.58 -5.71 -6.83
C ALA A 20 7.45 -4.67 -6.70
N GLN A 21 6.56 -4.87 -5.74
CA GLN A 21 5.48 -3.93 -5.45
C GLN A 21 6.04 -2.75 -4.65
N VAL A 22 5.53 -1.54 -4.91
CA VAL A 22 5.93 -0.34 -4.18
C VAL A 22 4.88 0.01 -3.14
N THR A 23 5.26 -0.02 -1.87
CA THR A 23 4.36 0.31 -0.75
C THR A 23 4.57 1.76 -0.30
N TYR A 24 3.48 2.51 -0.17
CA TYR A 24 3.44 3.79 0.52
C TYR A 24 2.60 3.63 1.79
N THR A 25 3.12 4.13 2.91
CA THR A 25 2.48 4.05 4.23
C THR A 25 1.97 5.41 4.64
N TYR A 26 0.74 5.46 5.13
CA TYR A 26 0.09 6.63 5.70
C TYR A 26 0.10 6.56 7.22
N GLN A 27 0.53 7.63 7.87
CA GLN A 27 0.41 7.86 9.31
C GLN A 27 -0.22 9.23 9.59
N GLY A 28 -1.51 9.21 9.89
CA GLY A 28 -2.28 10.38 10.22
C GLY A 28 -2.04 10.94 11.62
N THR A 29 -2.59 12.11 11.86
CA THR A 29 -2.54 12.78 13.16
C THR A 29 -3.55 12.14 14.12
N ALA A 30 -3.35 12.31 15.42
CA ALA A 30 -4.34 11.87 16.40
C ALA A 30 -5.61 12.71 16.28
N PHE A 31 -6.79 12.12 16.51
CA PHE A 31 -8.05 12.86 16.48
C PHE A 31 -8.12 13.90 17.61
N ASP A 32 -8.53 15.11 17.27
CA ASP A 32 -8.74 16.24 18.20
C ASP A 32 -10.23 16.52 18.47
N GLN A 33 -11.12 15.96 17.65
CA GLN A 33 -12.57 15.87 17.87
C GLN A 33 -13.00 14.43 17.63
N PHE A 34 -13.69 13.82 18.61
CA PHE A 34 -14.12 12.44 18.51
C PHE A 34 -15.27 12.11 19.46
N ASP A 35 -16.11 11.17 19.02
CA ASP A 35 -17.12 10.50 19.84
C ASP A 35 -16.71 9.03 20.10
N PRO A 36 -17.17 8.41 21.21
CA PRO A 36 -16.96 6.98 21.43
C PRO A 36 -17.44 6.14 20.22
N PRO A 37 -16.71 5.08 19.83
CA PRO A 37 -15.60 4.43 20.56
C PRO A 37 -14.20 5.01 20.29
N TYR A 38 -14.09 6.11 19.53
CA TYR A 38 -12.79 6.73 19.28
C TYR A 38 -12.24 7.41 20.54
N THR A 39 -10.92 7.60 20.56
CA THR A 39 -10.19 8.23 21.65
C THR A 39 -9.22 9.27 21.11
N ALA A 40 -8.64 10.09 21.98
CA ALA A 40 -7.59 11.04 21.62
C ALA A 40 -6.31 10.40 21.03
N ASN A 41 -6.17 9.07 21.13
CA ASN A 41 -5.06 8.32 20.52
C ASN A 41 -5.42 7.69 19.18
N SER A 42 -6.71 7.64 18.83
CA SER A 42 -7.20 7.15 17.55
C SER A 42 -6.68 8.04 16.43
N ARG A 43 -6.34 7.42 15.30
CA ARG A 43 -5.79 8.06 14.11
C ARG A 43 -5.99 7.12 12.93
N VAL A 44 -5.96 7.67 11.73
CA VAL A 44 -5.90 6.84 10.52
C VAL A 44 -4.46 6.42 10.26
N VAL A 45 -4.24 5.12 10.12
CA VAL A 45 -2.99 4.54 9.59
C VAL A 45 -3.33 3.60 8.45
N GLY A 46 -2.45 3.48 7.47
CA GLY A 46 -2.70 2.56 6.37
C GLY A 46 -1.58 2.49 5.37
N SER A 47 -1.84 1.82 4.26
CA SER A 47 -0.92 1.70 3.16
C SER A 47 -1.63 1.49 1.84
N ILE A 48 -0.92 1.85 0.78
CA ILE A 48 -1.25 1.52 -0.61
C ILE A 48 -0.09 0.78 -1.24
N GLU A 49 -0.41 0.00 -2.25
CA GLU A 49 0.53 -0.76 -3.04
C GLU A 49 0.35 -0.45 -4.52
N LEU A 50 1.45 -0.10 -5.19
CA LEU A 50 1.50 0.25 -6.61
C LEU A 50 2.44 -0.69 -7.38
N ALA A 51 2.24 -0.76 -8.70
CA ALA A 51 3.14 -1.48 -9.59
C ALA A 51 4.54 -0.84 -9.63
N ASP A 52 4.57 0.49 -9.69
CA ASP A 52 5.76 1.29 -9.90
C ASP A 52 5.81 2.46 -8.90
N ALA A 53 7.00 3.02 -8.74
CA ALA A 53 7.17 4.24 -7.97
C ALA A 53 6.46 5.41 -8.66
N LEU A 54 5.99 6.38 -7.87
CA LEU A 54 5.32 7.55 -8.41
C LEU A 54 6.36 8.47 -9.08
N PRO A 55 6.02 9.05 -10.24
CA PRO A 55 6.91 10.01 -10.90
C PRO A 55 7.07 11.29 -10.06
N GLU A 56 8.19 11.96 -10.23
CA GLU A 56 8.48 13.27 -9.60
C GLU A 56 7.56 14.36 -10.15
N ASN A 57 7.27 15.38 -9.33
CA ASN A 57 6.56 16.61 -9.70
C ASN A 57 5.26 16.41 -10.51
N SER A 58 4.47 15.39 -10.15
CA SER A 58 3.31 14.95 -10.93
C SER A 58 2.02 15.08 -10.13
N THR A 59 0.89 15.25 -10.82
CA THR A 59 -0.46 15.16 -10.25
C THR A 59 -1.16 13.97 -10.90
N LEU A 60 -1.69 13.05 -10.09
CA LEU A 60 -2.13 11.73 -10.54
C LEU A 60 -3.43 11.33 -9.83
N ASP A 61 -4.34 10.74 -10.58
CA ASP A 61 -5.45 9.92 -10.03
C ASP A 61 -4.96 8.47 -9.95
N LEU A 62 -4.87 7.95 -8.72
CA LEU A 62 -4.39 6.61 -8.41
C LEU A 62 -5.51 5.59 -8.28
N THR A 63 -6.78 5.97 -8.42
CA THR A 63 -7.94 5.11 -8.16
C THR A 63 -7.87 3.78 -8.91
N ASN A 64 -7.43 3.81 -10.17
CA ASN A 64 -7.29 2.61 -11.02
C ASN A 64 -5.88 2.01 -11.04
N SER A 65 -4.91 2.63 -10.35
CA SER A 65 -3.50 2.21 -10.35
C SER A 65 -3.11 1.43 -9.09
N ILE A 66 -3.96 1.44 -8.06
CA ILE A 66 -3.75 0.70 -6.82
C ILE A 66 -3.88 -0.81 -7.05
N GLN A 67 -2.86 -1.55 -6.62
CA GLN A 67 -2.90 -3.02 -6.55
C GLN A 67 -3.44 -3.54 -5.22
N GLY A 68 -3.23 -2.80 -4.13
CA GLY A 68 -3.66 -3.15 -2.78
C GLY A 68 -3.79 -1.92 -1.90
N PHE A 69 -4.75 -1.90 -0.98
CA PHE A 69 -4.80 -0.89 0.08
C PHE A 69 -5.37 -1.48 1.37
N SER A 70 -4.97 -0.89 2.50
CA SER A 70 -5.57 -1.16 3.81
C SER A 70 -5.41 0.07 4.70
N PHE A 71 -6.52 0.58 5.23
CA PHE A 71 -6.54 1.70 6.17
C PHE A 71 -7.36 1.34 7.40
N THR A 72 -6.88 1.70 8.58
CA THR A 72 -7.61 1.56 9.83
C THR A 72 -7.60 2.86 10.62
N ASP A 73 -8.70 3.13 11.30
CA ASP A 73 -8.87 4.25 12.23
C ASP A 73 -8.85 3.80 13.71
N GLY A 74 -8.51 2.54 13.96
CA GLY A 74 -8.52 1.88 15.27
C GLY A 74 -9.87 1.25 15.66
N VAL A 75 -10.95 1.51 14.91
CA VAL A 75 -12.29 0.93 15.13
C VAL A 75 -12.67 0.02 13.98
N ALA A 76 -12.42 0.45 12.74
CA ALA A 76 -12.66 -0.30 11.53
C ALA A 76 -11.41 -0.35 10.65
N THR A 77 -11.35 -1.39 9.80
CA THR A 77 -10.34 -1.51 8.75
C THR A 77 -11.04 -1.59 7.40
N ARG A 78 -10.58 -0.76 6.46
CA ARG A 78 -11.05 -0.66 5.09
C ARG A 78 -9.97 -1.16 4.14
N ASP A 79 -10.31 -2.16 3.34
CA ASP A 79 -9.44 -2.75 2.32
C ASP A 79 -10.24 -3.03 1.03
N GLN A 80 -9.58 -3.57 0.01
CA GLN A 80 -10.20 -3.84 -1.30
C GLN A 80 -11.38 -4.82 -1.25
N SER A 81 -11.47 -5.69 -0.23
CA SER A 81 -12.51 -6.71 -0.13
C SER A 81 -13.81 -6.17 0.47
N ASN A 82 -13.74 -5.09 1.23
CA ASN A 82 -14.88 -4.54 2.00
C ASN A 82 -15.12 -3.05 1.76
N SER A 83 -14.47 -2.48 0.74
CA SER A 83 -14.53 -1.05 0.47
C SER A 83 -14.57 -0.70 -1.01
N ILE A 84 -15.06 0.51 -1.26
CA ILE A 84 -15.01 1.22 -2.53
C ILE A 84 -14.03 2.38 -2.37
N LEU A 85 -13.04 2.43 -3.24
CA LEU A 85 -12.14 3.57 -3.37
C LEU A 85 -12.79 4.58 -4.31
N CYS A 86 -13.34 5.66 -3.77
CA CYS A 86 -14.13 6.60 -4.54
C CYS A 86 -13.29 7.63 -5.29
N GLN A 87 -12.18 8.03 -4.69
CA GLN A 87 -11.23 8.94 -5.29
C GLN A 87 -9.92 8.81 -4.55
N PHE A 88 -8.82 8.87 -5.30
CA PHE A 88 -7.51 9.00 -4.74
C PHE A 88 -6.58 9.82 -5.63
N ASP A 89 -6.54 11.12 -5.38
CA ASP A 89 -5.64 12.03 -6.07
C ASP A 89 -4.41 12.32 -5.23
N VAL A 90 -3.25 12.40 -5.87
CA VAL A 90 -1.99 12.79 -5.22
C VAL A 90 -1.22 13.80 -6.05
N THR A 91 -0.42 14.62 -5.38
CA THR A 91 0.68 15.38 -5.99
C THR A 91 2.00 14.93 -5.39
N THR A 92 3.03 14.77 -6.21
CA THR A 92 4.37 14.38 -5.76
C THR A 92 5.36 15.54 -5.80
N ASN A 93 6.37 15.47 -4.94
CA ASN A 93 7.50 16.41 -4.94
C ASN A 93 8.61 16.00 -5.92
N SER A 94 9.75 16.70 -5.88
CA SER A 94 10.92 16.45 -6.72
C SER A 94 11.62 15.10 -6.49
N GLN A 95 11.17 14.29 -5.53
CA GLN A 95 11.70 12.96 -5.24
C GLN A 95 10.65 11.86 -5.51
N GLY A 96 9.47 12.22 -6.02
CA GLY A 96 8.37 11.26 -6.25
C GLY A 96 7.59 10.91 -4.99
N ASN A 97 7.88 11.55 -3.85
CA ASN A 97 7.13 11.33 -2.62
C ASN A 97 5.80 12.09 -2.67
N ILE A 98 4.74 11.49 -2.11
CA ILE A 98 3.42 12.13 -1.99
C ILE A 98 3.55 13.37 -1.10
N ALA A 99 3.21 14.53 -1.65
CA ALA A 99 3.28 15.84 -1.01
C ALA A 99 1.89 16.40 -0.65
N SER A 100 0.86 16.04 -1.41
CA SER A 100 -0.55 16.33 -1.11
C SER A 100 -1.43 15.20 -1.63
N TRP A 101 -2.62 15.05 -1.03
CA TRP A 101 -3.54 13.96 -1.36
C TRP A 101 -5.00 14.36 -1.12
N THR A 102 -5.89 13.61 -1.75
CA THR A 102 -7.31 13.53 -1.45
C THR A 102 -7.74 12.09 -1.60
N LEU A 103 -8.23 11.46 -0.53
CA LEU A 103 -8.61 10.05 -0.47
C LEU A 103 -10.01 9.91 0.12
N TYR A 104 -10.85 9.15 -0.56
CA TYR A 104 -12.19 8.81 -0.10
C TYR A 104 -12.40 7.30 -0.17
N ILE A 105 -12.63 6.68 0.99
CA ILE A 105 -12.92 5.25 1.09
C ILE A 105 -14.28 5.06 1.75
N ARG A 106 -15.12 4.22 1.14
CA ARG A 106 -16.46 3.88 1.62
C ARG A 106 -16.57 2.39 1.86
N GLN A 107 -17.25 1.98 2.91
CA GLN A 107 -17.57 0.58 3.15
C GLN A 107 -18.49 0.03 2.05
N SER A 108 -18.15 -1.11 1.44
CA SER A 108 -18.92 -1.70 0.32
C SER A 108 -19.92 -2.78 0.74
N ASP A 109 -19.83 -3.29 1.97
CA ASP A 109 -20.55 -4.46 2.47
C ASP A 109 -21.71 -4.12 3.41
N THR A 110 -22.29 -2.92 3.30
CA THR A 110 -23.45 -2.50 4.11
C THR A 110 -24.78 -2.82 3.45
N ALA A 111 -25.76 -3.29 4.23
CA ALA A 111 -27.14 -3.34 3.76
C ALA A 111 -27.70 -1.92 3.54
N PRO A 112 -28.71 -1.72 2.66
CA PRO A 112 -29.25 -0.39 2.34
C PRO A 112 -29.75 0.44 3.54
N THR A 113 -30.06 -0.21 4.66
CA THR A 113 -30.55 0.42 5.89
C THR A 113 -29.49 0.53 6.99
N GLU A 114 -28.27 0.09 6.73
CA GLU A 114 -27.16 0.13 7.70
C GLU A 114 -26.30 1.36 7.48
N ASN A 115 -25.69 1.84 8.56
CA ASN A 115 -24.76 2.96 8.49
C ASN A 115 -23.47 2.52 7.80
N GLN A 116 -23.04 3.26 6.79
CA GLN A 116 -21.80 3.00 6.06
C GLN A 116 -20.61 3.65 6.75
N HIS A 117 -19.55 2.89 7.05
CA HIS A 117 -18.28 3.46 7.53
C HIS A 117 -17.50 4.13 6.41
N THR A 118 -16.84 5.24 6.74
CA THR A 118 -16.11 6.07 5.76
C THR A 118 -14.81 6.62 6.33
N ILE A 119 -13.82 6.79 5.45
CA ILE A 119 -12.54 7.44 5.74
C ILE A 119 -12.27 8.49 4.66
N ASP A 120 -12.11 9.74 5.09
CA ASP A 120 -11.82 10.90 4.24
C ASP A 120 -10.51 11.53 4.68
N LEU A 121 -9.52 11.59 3.78
CA LEU A 121 -8.21 12.19 4.03
C LEU A 121 -7.92 13.28 3.01
N PHE A 122 -7.51 14.44 3.49
CA PHE A 122 -7.20 15.63 2.72
C PHE A 122 -5.90 16.25 3.17
N PHE A 123 -5.10 16.67 2.21
CA PHE A 123 -4.04 17.62 2.48
C PHE A 123 -4.61 19.04 2.59
N GLY A 124 -4.98 19.46 3.80
CA GLY A 124 -5.38 20.83 4.11
C GLY A 124 -6.84 21.00 4.57
N THR A 125 -7.47 22.10 4.18
CA THR A 125 -8.79 22.52 4.66
C THR A 125 -9.95 21.91 3.86
N PRO A 126 -11.16 21.76 4.43
CA PRO A 126 -11.58 22.25 5.76
C PRO A 126 -11.28 21.32 6.93
N VAL A 127 -11.21 20.00 6.71
CA VAL A 127 -10.83 19.01 7.74
C VAL A 127 -9.85 18.02 7.11
N PRO A 128 -8.58 18.02 7.53
CA PRO A 128 -7.56 17.14 6.98
C PRO A 128 -7.87 15.65 7.06
N GLU A 129 -8.50 15.20 8.14
CA GLU A 129 -8.80 13.79 8.33
C GLU A 129 -10.12 13.65 9.06
N SER A 130 -10.99 12.81 8.54
CA SER A 130 -12.25 12.51 9.19
C SER A 130 -12.71 11.08 8.91
N VAL A 131 -13.26 10.46 9.93
CA VAL A 131 -13.85 9.13 9.91
C VAL A 131 -15.21 9.16 10.56
N GLY A 132 -16.07 8.24 10.18
CA GLY A 132 -17.42 8.20 10.73
C GLY A 132 -18.36 7.37 9.90
N PHE A 133 -19.64 7.65 10.08
CA PHE A 133 -20.71 6.82 9.57
C PHE A 133 -21.72 7.68 8.80
N ASP A 134 -22.15 7.21 7.62
CA ASP A 134 -23.32 7.76 6.97
C ASP A 134 -24.55 7.44 7.82
N ALA A 135 -25.31 8.48 8.18
CA ALA A 135 -26.44 8.40 9.08
C ALA A 135 -27.77 8.01 8.41
N SER A 136 -27.81 7.77 7.09
CA SER A 136 -29.12 7.75 6.41
C SER A 136 -29.40 6.75 5.29
N GLN A 137 -28.41 6.05 4.73
CA GLN A 137 -28.64 4.87 3.88
C GLN A 137 -27.30 4.20 3.57
N GLY A 138 -27.24 2.87 3.63
CA GLY A 138 -26.08 2.09 3.19
C GLY A 138 -25.97 2.17 1.68
N ASN A 139 -25.50 3.30 1.17
CA ASN A 139 -25.33 3.53 -0.24
C ASN A 139 -23.92 3.10 -0.64
N VAL A 140 -23.81 1.95 -1.30
CA VAL A 140 -22.56 1.37 -1.79
C VAL A 140 -22.04 2.10 -3.04
N ASP A 141 -22.25 3.41 -3.14
CA ASP A 141 -21.75 4.24 -4.23
C ASP A 141 -20.87 5.39 -3.71
N CYS A 142 -20.32 6.15 -4.65
CA CYS A 142 -19.50 7.33 -4.36
C CYS A 142 -20.32 8.63 -4.46
N GLY A 143 -21.62 8.55 -4.21
CA GLY A 143 -22.54 9.68 -4.24
C GLY A 143 -22.31 10.65 -3.08
N THR A 144 -22.95 11.82 -3.15
CA THR A 144 -22.94 12.80 -2.06
C THR A 144 -23.88 12.36 -0.95
N PHE A 145 -23.37 12.25 0.28
CA PHE A 145 -24.19 11.90 1.44
C PHE A 145 -23.84 12.75 2.68
N ALA A 146 -24.74 12.74 3.65
CA ALA A 146 -24.58 13.44 4.92
C ALA A 146 -23.66 12.63 5.85
N PHE A 147 -22.38 12.97 5.82
CA PHE A 147 -21.37 12.33 6.65
C PHE A 147 -21.47 12.77 8.11
N GLY A 148 -21.78 11.82 9.00
CA GLY A 148 -21.66 12.01 10.44
C GLY A 148 -20.22 11.77 10.89
N VAL A 149 -19.43 12.84 10.98
CA VAL A 149 -18.05 12.80 11.49
C VAL A 149 -18.07 12.26 12.93
N ALA A 150 -17.42 11.12 13.17
CA ALA A 150 -17.29 10.51 14.49
C ALA A 150 -15.86 10.66 15.06
N GLY A 151 -14.87 10.88 14.20
CA GLY A 151 -13.50 11.21 14.59
C GLY A 151 -12.87 12.11 13.53
N SER A 152 -12.12 13.12 13.94
CA SER A 152 -11.41 13.99 13.01
C SER A 152 -10.15 14.61 13.60
N SER A 153 -9.24 15.02 12.71
CA SER A 153 -8.10 15.87 13.00
C SER A 153 -8.21 17.16 12.21
N SER A 154 -8.03 18.30 12.88
CA SER A 154 -7.96 19.62 12.23
C SER A 154 -6.59 19.94 11.63
N THR A 155 -5.58 19.08 11.84
CA THR A 155 -4.20 19.31 11.39
C THR A 155 -3.71 18.19 10.48
N ALA A 156 -3.38 18.53 9.23
CA ALA A 156 -2.72 17.63 8.30
C ALA A 156 -1.26 17.44 8.73
N ASN A 157 -0.79 16.20 8.78
CA ASN A 157 0.65 15.94 8.91
C ASN A 157 1.29 16.00 7.51
N PRO A 158 2.11 17.01 7.17
CA PRO A 158 2.68 17.11 5.83
C PRO A 158 3.64 15.97 5.46
N ASN A 159 4.06 15.18 6.46
CA ASN A 159 4.87 13.97 6.28
C ASN A 159 4.05 12.71 6.61
N ALA A 160 2.72 12.74 6.44
CA ALA A 160 1.86 11.59 6.71
C ALA A 160 2.21 10.39 5.82
N TRP A 161 2.62 10.65 4.58
CA TRP A 161 3.06 9.62 3.66
C TRP A 161 4.56 9.38 3.77
N SER A 162 4.92 8.10 3.80
CA SER A 162 6.29 7.62 3.72
C SER A 162 6.37 6.39 2.82
N GLY A 163 7.58 6.02 2.39
CA GLY A 163 7.76 4.99 1.37
C GLY A 163 7.90 5.58 -0.03
N GLY A 164 7.99 4.69 -1.02
CA GLY A 164 8.53 4.99 -2.35
C GLY A 164 10.03 5.30 -2.30
N PRO A 165 10.91 4.67 -3.11
CA PRO A 165 10.80 3.47 -3.97
C PRO A 165 11.71 2.29 -3.49
N PRO A 166 11.46 1.01 -3.83
CA PRO A 166 12.58 0.09 -4.05
C PRO A 166 13.20 0.42 -5.42
N GLN A 167 14.38 1.04 -5.42
CA GLN A 167 15.28 1.01 -6.57
C GLN A 167 15.54 -0.45 -6.93
N SER A 168 15.51 -0.77 -8.22
CA SER A 168 15.82 -2.07 -8.82
C SER A 168 16.60 -2.99 -7.87
N VAL A 169 15.95 -4.01 -7.30
CA VAL A 169 16.72 -5.10 -6.69
C VAL A 169 17.25 -5.91 -7.87
N PRO A 170 18.57 -5.91 -8.18
CA PRO A 170 19.09 -6.92 -9.07
C PRO A 170 18.83 -8.25 -8.37
N THR A 171 17.79 -8.95 -8.77
CA THR A 171 17.67 -10.36 -8.44
C THR A 171 18.87 -11.00 -9.13
N LEU A 172 19.87 -11.39 -8.34
CA LEU A 172 20.88 -12.33 -8.80
C LEU A 172 20.08 -13.52 -9.29
N SER A 173 20.03 -13.68 -10.61
CA SER A 173 19.39 -14.81 -11.26
C SER A 173 19.80 -16.07 -10.49
N VAL A 174 18.87 -16.99 -10.28
CA VAL A 174 19.14 -18.27 -9.62
C VAL A 174 20.36 -18.96 -10.27
N LEU A 175 20.57 -18.73 -11.58
CA LEU A 175 21.76 -19.15 -12.32
C LEU A 175 23.06 -18.55 -11.77
N MET A 176 23.07 -17.26 -11.42
CA MET A 176 24.22 -16.52 -10.91
C MET A 176 24.56 -16.91 -9.46
N MET A 177 23.54 -17.22 -8.63
CA MET A 177 23.76 -17.81 -7.30
C MET A 177 24.26 -19.26 -7.40
N MET A 178 23.72 -20.07 -8.32
CA MET A 178 24.23 -21.43 -8.56
C MET A 178 25.67 -21.40 -9.07
N LEU A 179 26.02 -20.50 -9.99
CA LEU A 179 27.38 -20.34 -10.51
C LEU A 179 28.37 -19.92 -9.40
N LEU A 180 27.96 -19.00 -8.53
CA LEU A 180 28.78 -18.56 -7.39
C LEU A 180 29.00 -19.70 -6.38
N SER A 181 27.98 -20.52 -6.11
CA SER A 181 28.11 -21.70 -5.24
C SER A 181 29.07 -22.75 -5.82
N PHE A 182 29.02 -22.96 -7.14
CA PHE A 182 29.92 -23.87 -7.85
C PHE A 182 31.37 -23.37 -7.85
N LEU A 183 31.57 -22.06 -8.04
CA LEU A 183 32.88 -21.42 -7.95
C LEU A 183 33.47 -21.54 -6.54
N LEU A 184 32.68 -21.26 -5.49
CA LEU A 184 33.13 -21.39 -4.11
C LEU A 184 33.49 -22.85 -3.74
N ALA A 185 32.69 -23.81 -4.19
CA ALA A 185 32.99 -25.23 -3.97
C ALA A 185 34.26 -25.71 -4.70
N THR A 186 34.51 -25.22 -5.92
CA THR A 186 35.68 -25.63 -6.71
C THR A 186 36.98 -24.97 -6.21
N PHE A 187 36.96 -23.72 -5.78
CA PHE A 187 38.12 -23.05 -5.18
C PHE A 187 38.45 -23.55 -3.76
N GLY A 188 37.44 -23.86 -2.92
CA GLY A 188 37.67 -24.44 -1.59
C GLY A 188 38.39 -25.78 -1.63
N VAL A 189 38.09 -26.62 -2.63
CA VAL A 189 38.76 -27.91 -2.84
C VAL A 189 40.21 -27.74 -3.34
N LEU A 190 40.53 -26.63 -4.00
CA LEU A 190 41.88 -26.34 -4.51
C LEU A 190 42.84 -25.80 -3.44
N ILE A 191 42.33 -25.15 -2.38
CA ILE A 191 43.15 -24.59 -1.29
C ILE A 191 43.56 -25.65 -0.26
N ILE A 192 42.74 -26.70 -0.07
CA ILE A 192 43.02 -27.79 0.89
C ILE A 192 44.09 -28.77 0.38
N LYS A 193 44.47 -28.69 -0.91
CA LYS A 193 45.44 -29.59 -1.56
C LYS A 193 46.85 -28.99 -1.72
N LYS A 194 47.22 -27.98 -0.93
CA LYS A 194 48.60 -27.48 -0.84
C LYS A 194 49.19 -27.73 0.54
#